data_AF-A0A7S3TA47-F1
#
_entry.id   AF-A0A7S3TA47-F1
#
_cell.length_a   1.000
_cell.length_b   1.000
_cell.length_c   1.000
_cell.angle_alpha   90.00
_cell.angle_beta   90.00
_cell.angle_gamma   90.00
#
_symmetry.space_group_name_H-M   'P 1'
#
loop_
_entity.id
_entity.type
_entity.pdbx_description
1 polymer ?
#
loop_
_entity_poly.entity_id
_entity_poly.type
_entity_poly.pdbx_seq_one_letter_code
_entity_poly.pdbx_strand_id
1 'polypeptide(L)'
;SDMLRALEQSIRVGIPVLLENVPEELDPALDPVLLKQTYTSQGRTLIRLGDTDVDYDANFRFYITTKLGNPHYLPEVCIKVTIVNFTVTFEGLEDQLLADVAALERPDLTQKKEALVVQIAEGRRTIK
;
A
#
# COMPACT_ATOMS: atom_id res chain seq x y z
N SER A 1 -9.28 -17.81 13.35
CA SER A 1 -9.38 -17.62 11.88
C SER A 1 -7.98 -17.66 11.30
N ASP A 2 -7.77 -18.32 10.15
CA ASP A 2 -6.43 -18.48 9.55
C ASP A 2 -5.74 -17.14 9.22
N MET A 3 -6.52 -16.09 8.94
CA MET A 3 -6.03 -14.73 8.69
C MET A 3 -5.24 -14.15 9.88
N LEU A 4 -5.79 -14.21 11.10
CA LEU A 4 -5.13 -13.65 12.28
C LEU A 4 -3.84 -14.41 12.61
N ARG A 5 -3.82 -15.73 12.36
CA ARG A 5 -2.61 -16.54 12.53
C ARG A 5 -1.53 -16.19 11.50
N ALA A 6 -1.91 -15.98 10.24
CA ALA A 6 -0.97 -15.52 9.22
C ALA A 6 -0.44 -14.11 9.53
N LEU A 7 -1.30 -13.22 10.03
CA LEU A 7 -0.95 -11.87 10.43
C LEU A 7 0.03 -11.88 11.62
N GLU A 8 -0.23 -12.68 12.65
CA GLU A 8 0.67 -12.89 13.78
C GLU A 8 2.08 -13.30 13.32
N GLN A 9 2.17 -14.29 12.43
CA GLN A 9 3.45 -14.77 11.90
C GLN A 9 4.17 -13.68 11.10
N SER A 10 3.45 -12.97 10.24
CA SER A 10 4.03 -11.90 9.43
C SER A 10 4.51 -10.71 10.27
N ILE A 11 3.79 -10.34 11.33
CA ILE A 11 4.21 -9.30 12.28
C ILE A 11 5.54 -9.70 12.94
N ARG A 12 5.65 -10.96 13.38
CA ARG A 12 6.85 -11.46 14.05
C ARG A 12 8.08 -11.50 13.15
N VAL A 13 7.90 -11.77 11.86
CA VAL A 13 8.99 -11.90 10.88
C VAL A 13 9.24 -10.58 10.13
N GLY A 14 8.36 -9.59 10.23
CA GLY A 14 8.46 -8.33 9.50
C GLY A 14 8.06 -8.42 8.02
N ILE A 15 7.26 -9.43 7.65
CA ILE A 15 6.83 -9.63 6.25
C ILE A 15 5.62 -8.72 5.95
N PRO A 16 5.64 -7.97 4.84
CA PRO A 16 4.48 -7.19 4.42
C PRO A 16 3.25 -8.06 4.14
N VAL A 17 2.07 -7.61 4.58
CA VAL A 17 0.79 -8.29 4.33
C VAL A 17 -0.15 -7.36 3.57
N LEU A 18 -0.79 -7.91 2.54
CA LEU A 18 -1.86 -7.27 1.78
C LEU A 18 -3.18 -7.98 2.08
N LEU A 19 -4.17 -7.24 2.58
CA LEU A 19 -5.53 -7.70 2.73
C LEU A 19 -6.38 -7.15 1.57
N GLU A 20 -6.87 -8.05 0.72
CA GLU A 20 -7.60 -7.69 -0.49
C GLU A 20 -9.11 -7.78 -0.33
N ASN A 21 -9.83 -7.01 -1.16
CA ASN A 21 -11.29 -7.02 -1.28
C ASN A 21 -12.02 -6.71 0.03
N VAL A 22 -11.47 -5.77 0.79
CA VAL A 22 -12.06 -5.36 2.06
C VAL A 22 -13.33 -4.52 1.82
N PRO A 23 -14.43 -4.81 2.53
CA PRO A 23 -15.64 -4.01 2.48
C PRO A 23 -15.44 -2.63 3.15
N GLU A 24 -16.51 -1.84 3.30
CA GLU A 24 -16.42 -0.53 3.96
C GLU A 24 -16.13 -0.65 5.46
N GLU A 25 -16.56 -1.75 6.07
CA GLU A 25 -16.36 -2.05 7.49
C GLU A 25 -15.13 -2.92 7.70
N LEU A 26 -14.26 -2.49 8.64
CA LEU A 26 -13.08 -3.22 9.05
C LEU A 26 -13.39 -4.06 10.30
N ASP A 27 -12.86 -5.28 10.35
CA ASP A 27 -12.95 -6.12 11.54
C ASP A 27 -12.19 -5.45 12.71
N PRO A 28 -12.86 -5.18 13.86
CA PRO A 28 -12.21 -4.61 15.04
C PRO A 28 -11.00 -5.42 15.54
N ALA A 29 -10.89 -6.70 15.21
CA ALA A 29 -9.72 -7.51 15.53
C ALA A 29 -8.42 -6.98 14.87
N LEU A 30 -8.53 -6.15 13.83
CA LEU A 30 -7.40 -5.49 13.16
C LEU A 30 -6.96 -4.20 13.84
N ASP A 31 -7.78 -3.61 14.73
CA ASP A 31 -7.50 -2.32 15.36
C ASP A 31 -6.11 -2.21 15.99
N PRO A 32 -5.58 -3.22 16.70
CA PRO A 32 -4.23 -3.13 17.25
C PRO A 32 -3.18 -2.86 16.17
N VAL A 33 -3.33 -3.45 14.99
CA VAL A 33 -2.41 -3.32 13.87
C VAL A 33 -2.63 -2.00 13.13
N LEU A 34 -3.88 -1.62 12.89
CA LEU A 34 -4.22 -0.37 12.19
C LEU A 34 -3.76 0.86 12.97
N LEU A 35 -4.01 0.87 14.28
CA LEU A 35 -3.63 1.95 15.18
C LEU A 35 -2.17 1.86 15.67
N LYS A 36 -1.44 0.80 15.28
CA LYS A 36 -0.08 0.52 15.76
C LYS A 36 0.02 0.56 17.29
N GLN A 37 -0.90 -0.12 17.98
CA GLN A 37 -0.97 -0.23 19.44
C GLN A 37 0.15 -1.15 19.98
N THR A 38 1.39 -0.74 19.74
CA THR A 38 2.58 -1.43 20.22
C THR A 38 2.97 -0.93 21.60
N TYR A 39 3.56 -1.79 22.41
CA TYR A 39 4.06 -1.46 23.73
C TYR A 39 5.39 -2.16 23.99
N THR A 40 6.22 -1.56 24.84
CA THR A 40 7.51 -2.15 25.21
C THR A 40 7.37 -2.95 26.49
N SER A 41 7.75 -4.22 26.45
CA SER A 41 7.82 -5.10 27.62
C SER A 41 9.14 -5.86 27.62
N GLN A 42 9.84 -5.87 28.76
CA GLN A 42 11.13 -6.57 28.92
C GLN A 42 12.16 -6.25 27.81
N GLY A 43 12.17 -5.01 27.32
CA GLY A 43 13.08 -4.56 26.25
C GLY A 43 12.69 -4.97 24.84
N ARG A 44 11.52 -5.58 24.63
CA ARG A 44 10.97 -5.95 23.32
C ARG A 44 9.73 -5.13 23.00
N THR A 45 9.56 -4.77 21.73
CA THR A 45 8.32 -4.17 21.24
C THR A 45 7.33 -5.29 20.94
N LEU A 46 6.18 -5.25 21.58
CA LEU A 46 5.10 -6.22 21.45
C LEU A 46 3.85 -5.54 20.92
N ILE A 47 2.96 -6.32 20.32
CA ILE A 47 1.60 -5.93 19.97
C ILE A 47 0.63 -7.00 20.46
N ARG A 48 -0.51 -6.59 21.02
CA ARG A 48 -1.58 -7.50 21.44
C ARG A 48 -2.50 -7.74 20.25
N LEU A 49 -2.52 -8.95 19.72
CA LEU A 49 -3.45 -9.36 18.66
C LEU A 49 -4.39 -10.42 19.23
N GLY A 50 -5.68 -10.09 19.38
CA GLY A 50 -6.63 -10.95 20.10
C GLY A 50 -6.19 -11.20 21.54
N ASP A 51 -6.01 -12.47 21.91
CA ASP A 51 -5.54 -12.87 23.25
C ASP A 51 -4.02 -13.12 23.32
N THR A 52 -3.29 -12.88 22.23
CA THR A 52 -1.85 -13.20 22.11
C THR A 52 -0.97 -11.96 22.03
N ASP A 53 0.15 -11.99 22.76
CA ASP A 53 1.22 -11.00 22.66
C ASP A 53 2.23 -11.45 21.60
N VAL A 54 2.50 -10.58 20.63
CA VAL A 54 3.34 -10.89 19.46
C VAL A 54 4.53 -9.93 19.42
N ASP A 55 5.75 -10.46 19.25
CA ASP A 55 6.92 -9.62 18.97
C ASP A 55 6.69 -8.82 17.67
N TYR A 56 6.81 -7.50 17.76
CA TYR A 56 6.56 -6.59 16.65
C TYR A 56 7.87 -6.22 15.94
N ASP A 57 7.98 -6.60 14.67
CA ASP A 57 9.11 -6.20 13.82
C ASP A 57 8.85 -4.84 13.16
N ALA A 58 9.82 -3.92 13.22
CA ALA A 58 9.70 -2.57 12.67
C ALA A 58 9.60 -2.53 11.13
N ASN A 59 10.00 -3.60 10.43
CA ASN A 59 9.89 -3.72 8.98
C ASN A 59 8.49 -4.15 8.53
N PHE A 60 7.63 -4.61 9.45
CA PHE A 60 6.29 -5.02 9.12
C PHE A 60 5.48 -3.89 8.46
N ARG A 61 4.76 -4.24 7.39
CA ARG A 61 3.85 -3.34 6.67
C ARG A 61 2.52 -4.02 6.44
N PHE A 62 1.43 -3.29 6.65
CA PHE A 62 0.08 -3.78 6.41
C PHE A 62 -0.61 -2.88 5.38
N TYR A 63 -1.10 -3.50 4.30
CA TYR A 63 -1.79 -2.84 3.21
C TYR A 63 -3.19 -3.40 3.09
N ILE A 64 -4.13 -2.54 2.74
CA ILE A 64 -5.53 -2.91 2.51
C ILE A 64 -5.92 -2.40 1.12
N THR A 65 -6.61 -3.24 0.35
CA THR A 65 -7.23 -2.82 -0.91
C THR A 65 -8.71 -3.10 -0.92
N THR A 66 -9.47 -2.21 -1.55
CA THR A 66 -10.87 -2.40 -1.87
C THR A 66 -11.07 -2.24 -3.37
N LYS A 67 -12.14 -2.87 -3.89
CA LYS A 67 -12.60 -2.69 -5.27
C LYS A 67 -13.85 -1.82 -5.35
N LEU A 68 -14.33 -1.31 -4.22
CA LEU A 68 -15.45 -0.40 -4.18
C LEU A 68 -15.03 0.92 -4.83
N GLY A 69 -15.81 1.38 -5.82
CA GLY A 69 -15.46 2.59 -6.58
C GLY A 69 -15.70 3.89 -5.80
N ASN A 70 -16.71 3.92 -4.94
CA ASN A 70 -17.01 5.05 -4.07
C ASN A 70 -17.42 4.58 -2.67
N PRO A 71 -16.49 3.97 -1.91
CA PRO A 71 -16.78 3.47 -0.57
C PRO A 71 -17.05 4.62 0.40
N HIS A 72 -18.10 4.52 1.20
CA HIS A 72 -18.40 5.50 2.24
C HIS A 72 -17.78 5.11 3.59
N TYR A 73 -16.49 5.38 3.75
CA TYR A 73 -15.79 5.10 5.01
C TYR A 73 -16.28 6.01 6.13
N LEU A 74 -16.60 5.40 7.27
CA LEU A 74 -16.88 6.14 8.50
C LEU A 74 -15.64 6.95 8.93
N PRO A 75 -15.82 8.13 9.56
CA PRO A 75 -14.71 8.95 10.05
C PRO A 75 -13.70 8.18 10.91
N GLU A 76 -14.18 7.18 11.67
CA GLU A 76 -13.36 6.28 12.46
C GLU A 76 -12.29 5.56 11.62
N VAL A 77 -12.65 5.06 10.44
CA VAL A 77 -11.71 4.39 9.53
C VAL A 77 -10.69 5.40 9.01
N CYS A 78 -11.14 6.59 8.60
CA CYS A 78 -10.28 7.65 8.06
C CYS A 78 -9.24 8.17 9.06
N ILE A 79 -9.49 8.03 10.37
CA ILE A 79 -8.53 8.38 11.42
C ILE A 79 -7.53 7.25 11.68
N LYS A 80 -7.97 6.00 11.56
CA LYS A 80 -7.15 4.80 11.79
C LYS A 80 -6.14 4.55 10.66
N VAL A 81 -6.52 4.80 9.41
CA VAL A 81 -5.71 4.45 8.23
C VAL A 81 -5.52 5.64 7.29
N THR A 82 -4.43 5.59 6.51
CA THR A 82 -4.24 6.52 5.39
C THR A 82 -4.89 5.97 4.14
N ILE A 83 -5.91 6.68 3.64
CA ILE A 83 -6.61 6.30 2.41
C ILE A 83 -5.85 6.87 1.21
N VAL A 84 -5.58 6.02 0.22
CA VAL A 84 -4.98 6.43 -1.06
C VAL A 84 -5.98 6.11 -2.16
N ASN A 85 -6.39 7.13 -2.92
CA ASN A 85 -7.32 6.97 -4.02
C ASN A 85 -6.56 6.54 -5.29
N PHE A 86 -6.84 5.32 -5.77
CA PHE A 86 -6.30 4.76 -7.01
C PHE A 86 -7.33 4.70 -8.14
N THR A 87 -8.49 5.37 -8.00
CA THR A 87 -9.49 5.43 -9.05
C THR A 87 -8.91 6.14 -10.27
N VAL A 88 -8.93 5.43 -11.40
CA VAL A 88 -8.51 5.98 -12.69
C VAL A 88 -9.45 7.12 -13.07
N THR A 89 -8.87 8.29 -13.37
CA THR A 89 -9.62 9.43 -13.91
C THR A 89 -9.75 9.30 -15.42
N PHE A 90 -10.80 9.87 -16.00
CA PHE A 90 -10.98 9.86 -17.47
C PHE A 90 -9.77 10.43 -18.20
N GLU A 91 -9.24 11.56 -17.73
CA GLU A 91 -8.03 12.18 -18.26
C GLU A 91 -6.82 11.24 -18.16
N GLY A 92 -6.61 10.59 -17.00
CA GLY A 92 -5.52 9.65 -16.82
C GLY A 92 -5.63 8.41 -17.71
N LEU A 93 -6.86 7.97 -18.01
CA LEU A 93 -7.10 6.88 -18.96
C LEU A 93 -6.85 7.31 -20.40
N GLU A 94 -7.29 8.52 -20.78
CA GLU A 94 -7.04 9.09 -22.10
C GLU A 94 -5.55 9.21 -22.37
N ASP A 95 -4.78 9.71 -21.41
CA ASP A 95 -3.32 9.80 -21.50
C ASP A 95 -2.66 8.42 -21.64
N GLN A 96 -3.14 7.41 -20.91
CA GLN A 96 -2.64 6.03 -21.01
C GLN A 96 -2.91 5.45 -22.40
N LEU A 97 -4.14 5.57 -22.90
CA LEU A 97 -4.52 5.08 -24.21
C LEU A 97 -3.76 5.82 -25.32
N LEU A 98 -3.59 7.14 -25.20
CA LEU A 98 -2.80 7.93 -26.13
C LEU A 98 -1.34 7.47 -26.17
N ALA A 99 -0.75 7.19 -25.00
CA ALA A 99 0.60 6.67 -24.92
C ALA A 99 0.74 5.30 -25.60
N ASP A 100 -0.22 4.40 -25.39
CA ASP A 100 -0.24 3.07 -26.01
C ASP A 100 -0.39 3.15 -27.55
N VAL A 101 -1.33 3.98 -28.04
CA VAL A 101 -1.52 4.20 -29.47
C VAL A 101 -0.29 4.84 -30.10
N ALA A 102 0.29 5.86 -29.46
CA ALA A 102 1.50 6.52 -29.96
C ALA A 102 2.70 5.56 -30.01
N ALA A 103 2.82 4.63 -29.05
CA ALA A 103 3.86 3.61 -29.06
C ALA A 103 3.70 2.62 -30.24
N LEU A 104 2.47 2.28 -30.61
CA LEU A 104 2.17 1.42 -31.75
C LEU A 104 2.37 2.14 -33.09
N GLU A 105 1.88 3.37 -33.21
CA GLU A 105 1.95 4.13 -34.47
C GLU A 105 3.33 4.72 -34.74
N ARG A 106 4.02 5.19 -33.69
CA ARG A 106 5.30 5.92 -33.79
C ARG A 106 6.32 5.43 -32.75
N PRO A 107 6.76 4.16 -32.85
CA PRO A 107 7.74 3.59 -31.92
C PRO A 107 9.07 4.35 -31.92
N ASP A 108 9.43 5.00 -33.03
CA ASP A 108 10.63 5.83 -33.17
C ASP A 108 10.62 7.03 -32.21
N LEU A 109 9.46 7.66 -32.02
CA LEU A 109 9.30 8.80 -31.11
C LEU A 109 9.25 8.35 -29.65
N THR A 110 8.60 7.22 -29.38
CA THR A 110 8.52 6.65 -28.03
C THR A 110 9.89 6.26 -27.50
N GLN A 111 10.72 5.56 -28.30
CA GLN A 111 12.10 5.23 -27.89
C GLN A 111 12.94 6.48 -27.62
N LYS A 112 12.79 7.53 -28.43
CA LYS A 112 13.50 8.81 -28.19
C LYS A 112 13.04 9.45 -26.88
N LYS A 113 11.73 9.46 -26.60
CA LYS A 113 11.18 9.96 -25.34
C LYS A 113 11.76 9.19 -24.15
N GLU A 114 11.75 7.86 -24.21
CA GLU A 114 12.31 7.01 -23.15
C GLU A 114 13.80 7.26 -22.92
N ALA A 115 14.59 7.31 -23.99
CA ALA A 115 16.03 7.61 -23.91
C ALA A 115 16.28 8.97 -23.26
N LEU A 116 15.50 9.99 -23.63
CA LEU A 116 15.59 11.33 -23.02
C LEU A 116 15.21 11.32 -21.54
N VAL A 117 14.17 10.58 -21.15
CA VAL A 117 13.77 10.44 -19.74
C VAL A 117 14.90 9.82 -18.91
N VAL A 118 15.55 8.78 -19.41
CA VAL A 118 16.69 8.14 -18.75
C VAL A 118 17.85 9.13 -18.62
N GLN A 119 18.21 9.82 -19.71
CA GLN A 119 19.30 10.81 -19.68
C GLN A 119 19.04 11.96 -18.70
N ILE A 120 17.79 12.46 -18.62
CA ILE A 120 17.42 13.49 -17.65
C ILE A 120 17.53 12.96 -16.22
N ALA A 121 17.10 11.71 -15.97
CA ALA A 121 17.21 11.08 -14.66
C ALA A 121 18.67 10.89 -14.23
N GLU A 122 19.55 10.48 -15.15
CA GLU A 122 20.99 10.37 -14.93
C GLU A 122 21.64 11.73 -14.69
N GLY A 123 21.30 12.75 -15.49
CA GLY A 123 21.78 14.11 -15.30
C GLY A 123 21.38 14.72 -13.96
N ARG A 124 20.17 14.42 -13.45
CA ARG A 124 19.76 14.85 -12.10
C ARG A 124 20.51 14.15 -10.98
N ARG A 125 21.03 12.93 -11.20
CA ARG A 125 21.82 12.19 -10.20
C ARG A 125 23.25 12.73 -10.09
N THR A 126 23.84 13.23 -11.17
CA THR A 126 25.20 13.81 -11.17
C THR A 126 25.28 15.23 -10.63
N ILE A 127 24.13 15.92 -10.47
CA ILE A 127 24.04 17.26 -9.87
C ILE A 127 23.80 17.21 -8.33
N LYS A 128 23.56 16.00 -7.78
CA LYS A 128 23.54 15.77 -6.32
C LYS A 128 24.91 15.29 -5.84
#